data_AF-A0A9D7NCS4-F1
#
_entry.id   AF-A0A9D7NCS4-F1
#
_cell.length_a   1.000
_cell.length_b   1.000
_cell.length_c   1.000
_cell.angle_alpha   90.00
_cell.angle_beta   90.00
_cell.angle_gamma   90.00
#
_symmetry.space_group_name_H-M   'P 1'
#
loop_
_entity.id
_entity.type
_entity.pdbx_description
1 polymer ?
#
loop_
_entity_poly.entity_id
_entity_poly.type
_entity_poly.pdbx_seq_one_letter_code
_entity_poly.pdbx_strand_id
1 'polypeptide(L)'
;MIRALTCIGFFAALCCSTATGQNRVAVKSGHTFQDGIYLSLEDLQSDKPHFLMSTVELSAVVNENKHTVEVDWIRLKKGDTLRMDSIWGLCWRGRPYIRVSSDSTKRKLAIFTAFQTVGNICLFSYETEEERMVEIKAYFPDTGIPFRKGKIKNVDTVVRERMLRLATGEIVPLTQENLAIWVQDYPGAQQAVEELSPEKAPKTMPRIIVAYNEQNPFFLK
;
A
#
# COMPACT_ATOMS: atom_id res chain seq x y z
N MET A 1 65.75 -8.76 56.77
CA MET A 1 65.70 -9.31 55.40
C MET A 1 64.26 -9.75 55.12
N ILE A 2 63.68 -9.28 53.99
CA ILE A 2 62.38 -9.69 53.39
C ILE A 2 61.14 -9.21 54.17
N ARG A 3 60.05 -8.63 53.64
CA ARG A 3 59.59 -7.99 52.39
C ARG A 3 58.19 -7.46 52.78
N ALA A 4 57.78 -6.29 52.28
CA ALA A 4 56.41 -6.03 51.77
C ALA A 4 56.29 -4.55 51.38
N LEU A 5 56.36 -4.29 50.08
CA LEU A 5 55.96 -3.03 49.47
C LEU A 5 54.59 -3.30 48.83
N THR A 6 53.52 -2.75 49.40
CA THR A 6 52.16 -2.92 48.88
C THR A 6 51.87 -1.83 47.86
N CYS A 7 51.84 -2.18 46.57
CA CYS A 7 51.37 -1.32 45.50
C CYS A 7 49.85 -1.19 45.56
N ILE A 8 49.34 0.04 45.67
CA ILE A 8 47.93 0.39 45.53
C ILE A 8 47.63 0.49 44.02
N GLY A 9 46.96 -0.52 43.48
CA GLY A 9 46.49 -0.55 42.10
C GLY A 9 45.16 0.19 41.96
N PHE A 10 45.17 1.29 41.21
CA PHE A 10 44.01 2.07 40.80
C PHE A 10 43.32 1.34 39.63
N PHE A 11 42.15 0.75 39.86
CA PHE A 11 41.37 0.05 38.81
C PHE A 11 40.28 0.99 38.28
N ALA A 12 40.58 1.73 37.22
CA ALA A 12 39.60 2.50 36.47
C ALA A 12 38.83 1.55 35.55
N ALA A 13 37.60 1.19 35.93
CA ALA A 13 36.69 0.44 35.07
C ALA A 13 36.22 1.33 33.92
N LEU A 14 36.81 1.13 32.74
CA LEU A 14 36.34 1.70 31.49
C LEU A 14 35.04 0.98 31.11
N CYS A 15 33.90 1.54 31.46
CA CYS A 15 32.61 1.12 30.90
C CYS A 15 32.58 1.52 29.42
N CYS A 16 33.01 0.60 28.55
CA CYS A 16 32.68 0.65 27.13
C CYS A 16 31.17 0.42 26.98
N SER A 17 30.39 1.49 27.00
CA SER A 17 29.01 1.50 26.54
C SER A 17 29.02 1.16 25.05
N THR A 18 28.72 -0.08 24.69
CA THR A 18 28.41 -0.44 23.30
C THR A 18 27.09 0.24 22.94
N ALA A 19 27.16 1.43 22.36
CA ALA A 19 26.04 2.04 21.67
C ALA A 19 25.69 1.13 20.49
N THR A 20 24.71 0.23 20.67
CA THR A 20 24.07 -0.46 19.55
C THR A 20 23.31 0.60 18.75
N GLY A 21 23.92 1.12 17.70
CA GLY A 21 23.21 1.90 16.69
C GLY A 21 22.11 1.00 16.11
N GLN A 22 20.86 1.33 16.38
CA GLN A 22 19.73 0.69 15.72
C GLN A 22 19.82 1.04 14.23
N ASN A 23 20.30 0.10 13.41
CA ASN A 23 20.22 0.22 11.96
C ASN A 23 18.75 0.20 11.56
N ARG A 24 18.16 1.37 11.38
CA ARG A 24 16.79 1.51 10.90
C ARG A 24 16.75 1.11 9.42
N VAL A 25 15.90 0.16 9.07
CA VAL A 25 15.73 -0.30 7.69
C VAL A 25 14.87 0.70 6.93
N ALA A 26 15.43 1.29 5.87
CA ALA A 26 14.71 2.21 4.99
C ALA A 26 13.85 1.43 3.98
N VAL A 27 12.57 1.75 3.91
CA VAL A 27 11.62 1.25 2.91
C VAL A 27 11.76 2.12 1.66
N LYS A 28 12.49 1.59 0.68
CA LYS A 28 12.76 2.20 -0.62
C LYS A 28 12.16 1.38 -1.76
N SER A 29 12.30 1.89 -2.98
CA SER A 29 11.92 1.13 -4.18
C SER A 29 12.62 -0.24 -4.19
N GLY A 30 11.85 -1.32 -4.23
CA GLY A 30 12.37 -2.69 -4.23
C GLY A 30 12.56 -3.33 -2.84
N HIS A 31 12.19 -2.66 -1.75
CA HIS A 31 12.14 -3.31 -0.43
C HIS A 31 11.16 -4.48 -0.42
N THR A 32 11.57 -5.61 0.15
CA THR A 32 10.76 -6.83 0.26
C THR A 32 10.31 -7.03 1.71
N PHE A 33 9.00 -7.17 1.90
CA PHE A 33 8.40 -7.41 3.22
C PHE A 33 8.37 -8.90 3.55
N GLN A 34 8.20 -9.23 4.82
CA GLN A 34 8.03 -10.60 5.27
C GLN A 34 6.67 -11.16 4.84
N ASP A 35 6.68 -12.32 4.18
CA ASP A 35 5.46 -12.98 3.70
C ASP A 35 4.55 -13.42 4.86
N GLY A 36 3.27 -13.03 4.79
CA GLY A 36 2.29 -13.35 5.83
C GLY A 36 1.03 -12.50 5.78
N ILE A 37 0.20 -12.64 6.80
CA ILE A 37 -1.04 -11.89 6.99
C ILE A 37 -0.80 -10.78 8.00
N TYR A 38 -1.20 -9.57 7.63
CA TYR A 38 -1.04 -8.34 8.41
C TYR A 38 -2.44 -7.89 8.87
N LEU A 39 -2.64 -7.77 10.17
CA LEU A 39 -3.92 -7.37 10.75
C LEU A 39 -4.01 -5.86 10.97
N SER A 40 -2.87 -5.17 10.96
CA SER A 40 -2.78 -3.74 11.16
C SER A 40 -1.76 -3.06 10.25
N LEU A 41 -1.85 -1.74 10.12
CA LEU A 41 -0.80 -0.94 9.52
C LEU A 41 0.51 -1.05 10.32
N GLU A 42 0.43 -1.17 11.64
CA GLU A 42 1.60 -1.25 12.52
C GLU A 42 2.41 -2.53 12.27
N ASP A 43 1.72 -3.63 11.98
CA ASP A 43 2.35 -4.88 11.53
C ASP A 43 3.21 -4.62 10.29
N LEU A 44 2.71 -3.84 9.32
CA LEU A 44 3.44 -3.51 8.09
C LEU A 44 4.58 -2.52 8.36
N GLN A 45 4.34 -1.50 9.20
CA GLN A 45 5.35 -0.51 9.59
C GLN A 45 6.54 -1.14 10.32
N SER A 46 6.34 -2.30 10.94
CA SER A 46 7.38 -3.05 11.65
C SER A 46 7.89 -4.26 10.87
N ASP A 47 7.39 -4.48 9.65
CA ASP A 47 7.63 -5.66 8.80
C ASP A 47 7.49 -7.00 9.57
N LYS A 48 6.40 -7.11 10.34
CA LYS A 48 6.11 -8.26 11.20
C LYS A 48 4.67 -8.72 10.96
N PRO A 49 4.43 -9.71 10.08
CA PRO A 49 3.10 -10.25 9.90
C PRO A 49 2.62 -10.91 11.18
N HIS A 50 1.33 -10.75 11.47
CA HIS A 50 0.67 -11.42 12.58
C HIS A 50 0.67 -12.94 12.42
N PHE A 51 0.50 -13.40 11.18
CA PHE A 51 0.60 -14.82 10.82
C PHE A 51 1.56 -15.01 9.67
N LEU A 52 2.59 -15.84 9.87
CA LEU A 52 3.53 -16.20 8.80
C LEU A 52 2.81 -16.95 7.69
N MET A 53 3.22 -16.72 6.43
CA MET A 53 2.62 -17.40 5.28
C MET A 53 2.70 -18.94 5.40
N SER A 54 3.74 -19.47 6.03
CA SER A 54 3.91 -20.92 6.27
C SER A 54 2.84 -21.54 7.18
N THR A 55 2.18 -20.71 8.00
CA THR A 55 1.18 -21.12 9.00
C THR A 55 -0.26 -21.01 8.52
N VAL A 56 -0.47 -20.45 7.34
CA VAL A 56 -1.80 -20.21 6.77
C VAL A 56 -2.04 -21.07 5.52
N GLU A 57 -3.31 -21.26 5.21
CA GLU A 57 -3.80 -21.77 3.94
C GLU A 57 -4.87 -20.80 3.44
N LEU A 58 -4.91 -20.57 2.12
CA LEU A 58 -5.83 -19.61 1.53
C LEU A 58 -6.38 -20.13 0.21
N SER A 59 -7.65 -19.81 -0.05
CA SER A 59 -8.29 -19.98 -1.37
C SER A 59 -8.35 -18.63 -2.04
N ALA A 60 -7.59 -18.45 -3.12
CA ALA A 60 -7.52 -17.19 -3.83
C ALA A 60 -7.26 -17.35 -5.32
N VAL A 61 -7.67 -16.32 -6.07
CA VAL A 61 -7.38 -16.14 -7.48
C VAL A 61 -6.50 -14.91 -7.65
N VAL A 62 -5.33 -15.09 -8.26
CA VAL A 62 -4.40 -14.00 -8.54
C VAL A 62 -4.68 -13.46 -9.94
N ASN A 63 -4.80 -12.13 -10.06
CA ASN A 63 -4.83 -11.43 -11.32
C ASN A 63 -3.60 -10.54 -11.45
N GLU A 64 -2.57 -11.04 -12.14
CA GLU A 64 -1.30 -10.33 -12.30
C GLU A 64 -1.45 -9.02 -13.07
N ASN A 65 -2.33 -9.00 -14.10
CA ASN A 65 -2.58 -7.82 -14.93
C ASN A 65 -3.20 -6.67 -14.13
N LYS A 66 -4.07 -6.99 -13.18
CA LYS A 66 -4.73 -6.00 -12.31
C LYS A 66 -4.00 -5.79 -10.99
N HIS A 67 -2.92 -6.55 -10.75
CA HIS A 67 -2.20 -6.58 -9.48
C HIS A 67 -3.11 -6.88 -8.28
N THR A 68 -4.14 -7.70 -8.47
CA THR A 68 -5.09 -8.05 -7.42
C THR A 68 -5.05 -9.53 -7.05
N VAL A 69 -5.49 -9.81 -5.83
CA VAL A 69 -5.78 -11.15 -5.33
C VAL A 69 -7.20 -11.13 -4.80
N GLU A 70 -8.06 -11.99 -5.36
CA GLU A 70 -9.41 -12.20 -4.87
C GLU A 70 -9.40 -13.40 -3.94
N VAL A 71 -9.73 -13.19 -2.68
CA VAL A 71 -9.62 -14.18 -1.61
C VAL A 71 -11.01 -14.56 -1.13
N ASP A 72 -11.28 -15.87 -1.10
CA ASP A 72 -12.51 -16.44 -0.56
C ASP A 72 -12.38 -16.66 0.95
N TRP A 73 -11.35 -17.37 1.38
CA TRP A 73 -11.06 -17.61 2.78
C TRP A 73 -9.57 -17.74 3.06
N ILE A 74 -9.19 -17.45 4.31
CA ILE A 74 -7.85 -17.70 4.87
C ILE A 74 -8.06 -18.46 6.17
N ARG A 75 -7.34 -19.56 6.37
CA ARG A 75 -7.38 -20.38 7.59
C ARG A 75 -6.00 -20.61 8.15
N LEU A 76 -5.89 -20.71 9.47
CA LEU A 76 -4.67 -21.17 10.12
C LEU A 76 -4.58 -22.69 9.99
N LYS A 77 -3.40 -23.23 9.66
CA LYS A 77 -3.18 -24.69 9.59
C LYS A 77 -3.45 -25.42 10.91
N LYS A 78 -3.33 -24.70 12.02
CA LYS A 78 -3.59 -25.18 13.38
C LYS A 78 -4.56 -24.25 14.10
N GLY A 79 -5.70 -23.95 13.49
CA GLY A 79 -6.70 -23.08 14.11
C GLY A 79 -7.88 -22.79 13.21
N ASP A 80 -8.57 -21.70 13.53
CA ASP A 80 -9.80 -21.29 12.88
C ASP A 80 -9.56 -20.53 11.57
N THR A 81 -10.65 -20.38 10.81
CA THR A 81 -10.74 -19.48 9.68
C THR A 81 -10.65 -18.04 10.16
N LEU A 82 -9.75 -17.26 9.56
CA LEU A 82 -9.63 -15.83 9.86
C LEU A 82 -10.83 -15.08 9.31
N ARG A 83 -11.37 -14.17 10.12
CA ARG A 83 -12.42 -13.27 9.63
C ARG A 83 -11.80 -12.28 8.66
N MET A 84 -12.33 -12.25 7.43
CA MET A 84 -11.74 -11.45 6.38
C MET A 84 -11.66 -9.97 6.76
N ASP A 85 -12.71 -9.42 7.39
CA ASP A 85 -12.83 -8.01 7.84
C ASP A 85 -11.80 -7.58 8.88
N SER A 86 -11.16 -8.54 9.56
CA SER A 86 -10.05 -8.28 10.48
C SER A 86 -8.69 -8.16 9.79
N ILE A 87 -8.59 -8.49 8.50
CA ILE A 87 -7.33 -8.49 7.77
C ILE A 87 -7.12 -7.14 7.10
N TRP A 88 -6.04 -6.46 7.47
CA TRP A 88 -5.63 -5.19 6.87
C TRP A 88 -4.96 -5.42 5.51
N GLY A 89 -4.09 -6.42 5.43
CA GLY A 89 -3.35 -6.74 4.22
C GLY A 89 -2.67 -8.11 4.29
N LEU A 90 -1.99 -8.46 3.21
CA LEU A 90 -1.15 -9.65 3.14
C LEU A 90 0.12 -9.33 2.37
N CYS A 91 1.19 -10.06 2.64
CA CYS A 91 2.40 -10.01 1.83
C CYS A 91 2.66 -11.37 1.20
N TRP A 92 2.96 -11.37 -0.09
CA TRP A 92 3.29 -12.56 -0.86
C TRP A 92 4.45 -12.27 -1.81
N ARG A 93 5.49 -13.12 -1.76
CA ARG A 93 6.73 -12.95 -2.53
C ARG A 93 7.38 -11.58 -2.29
N GLY A 94 7.36 -11.12 -1.05
CA GLY A 94 7.92 -9.84 -0.63
C GLY A 94 7.11 -8.61 -1.02
N ARG A 95 5.96 -8.79 -1.71
CA ARG A 95 5.11 -7.69 -2.15
C ARG A 95 3.91 -7.53 -1.21
N PRO A 96 3.71 -6.35 -0.61
CA PRO A 96 2.54 -6.09 0.21
C PRO A 96 1.31 -5.80 -0.65
N TYR A 97 0.17 -6.31 -0.19
CA TYR A 97 -1.16 -6.11 -0.73
C TYR A 97 -2.05 -5.55 0.38
N ILE A 98 -2.79 -4.50 0.06
CA ILE A 98 -3.77 -3.89 0.97
C ILE A 98 -5.17 -4.38 0.63
N ARG A 99 -5.99 -4.63 1.65
CA ARG A 99 -7.40 -4.96 1.45
C ARG A 99 -8.16 -3.74 0.94
N VAL A 100 -8.89 -3.91 -0.16
CA VAL A 100 -9.86 -2.93 -0.63
C VAL A 100 -11.13 -3.04 0.22
N SER A 101 -11.66 -1.91 0.70
CA SER A 101 -12.89 -1.90 1.48
C SER A 101 -14.02 -2.57 0.70
N SER A 102 -14.83 -3.38 1.39
CA SER A 102 -16.02 -4.02 0.80
C SER A 102 -17.02 -2.98 0.29
N ASP A 103 -17.09 -1.81 0.92
CA ASP A 103 -17.99 -0.74 0.46
C ASP A 103 -17.53 -0.11 -0.86
N SER A 104 -16.25 -0.32 -1.21
CA SER A 104 -15.66 0.17 -2.46
C SER A 104 -15.80 -0.81 -3.62
N THR A 105 -16.26 -2.06 -3.39
CA THR A 105 -16.38 -3.07 -4.44
C THR A 105 -17.66 -3.89 -4.23
N LYS A 106 -18.54 -4.00 -5.22
CA LYS A 106 -19.77 -4.82 -5.11
C LYS A 106 -19.50 -6.34 -5.19
N ARG A 107 -18.26 -6.77 -4.98
CA ARG A 107 -17.82 -8.16 -5.17
C ARG A 107 -18.03 -8.98 -3.91
N LYS A 108 -18.26 -10.29 -4.12
CA LYS A 108 -18.45 -11.26 -3.02
C LYS A 108 -17.14 -11.66 -2.34
N LEU A 109 -16.06 -11.76 -3.12
CA LEU A 109 -14.73 -12.10 -2.63
C LEU A 109 -14.03 -10.85 -2.08
N ALA A 110 -13.19 -11.02 -1.08
CA ALA A 110 -12.36 -9.92 -0.60
C ALA A 110 -11.25 -9.65 -1.60
N ILE A 111 -11.08 -8.38 -1.97
CA ILE A 111 -10.08 -7.96 -2.94
C ILE A 111 -8.90 -7.36 -2.19
N PHE A 112 -7.71 -7.89 -2.48
CA PHE A 112 -6.45 -7.33 -2.06
C PHE A 112 -5.74 -6.79 -3.29
N THR A 113 -5.21 -5.57 -3.23
CA THR A 113 -4.47 -4.97 -4.33
C THR A 113 -3.03 -4.70 -3.93
N ALA A 114 -2.11 -5.02 -4.82
CA ALA A 114 -0.70 -4.85 -4.57
C ALA A 114 -0.32 -3.37 -4.57
N PHE A 115 0.62 -3.01 -3.71
CA PHE A 115 1.28 -1.73 -3.86
C PHE A 115 2.17 -1.75 -5.12
N GLN A 116 1.94 -0.80 -6.01
CA GLN A 116 2.77 -0.55 -7.20
C GLN A 116 4.08 0.14 -6.82
N THR A 117 4.06 0.92 -5.73
CA THR A 117 5.22 1.54 -5.12
C THR A 117 5.04 1.50 -3.61
N VAL A 118 6.11 1.20 -2.88
CA VAL A 118 6.13 1.17 -1.42
C VAL A 118 7.24 2.07 -0.92
N GLY A 119 6.95 2.87 0.11
CA GLY A 119 7.86 3.84 0.69
C GLY A 119 7.12 4.69 1.71
N ASN A 120 7.54 5.94 1.89
CA ASN A 120 6.78 6.89 2.71
C ASN A 120 5.40 7.17 2.12
N ILE A 121 5.31 7.24 0.79
CA ILE A 121 4.06 7.24 0.03
C ILE A 121 3.96 5.91 -0.72
N CYS A 122 2.94 5.12 -0.41
CA CYS A 122 2.62 3.89 -1.12
C CYS A 122 1.55 4.17 -2.19
N LEU A 123 1.69 3.57 -3.37
CA LEU A 123 0.74 3.70 -4.48
C LEU A 123 0.03 2.38 -4.74
N PHE A 124 -1.29 2.41 -4.90
CA PHE A 124 -2.08 1.26 -5.29
C PHE A 124 -3.31 1.69 -6.10
N SER A 125 -3.92 0.75 -6.82
CA SER A 125 -5.16 1.00 -7.54
C SER A 125 -6.08 -0.20 -7.50
N TYR A 126 -7.37 0.04 -7.67
CA TYR A 126 -8.38 -1.03 -7.74
C TYR A 126 -9.54 -0.62 -8.64
N GLU A 127 -10.21 -1.61 -9.20
CA GLU A 127 -11.43 -1.40 -9.98
C GLU A 127 -12.66 -1.34 -9.08
N THR A 128 -13.55 -0.41 -9.37
CA THR A 128 -14.91 -0.33 -8.81
C THR A 128 -15.93 -0.27 -9.94
N GLU A 129 -17.17 -0.63 -9.63
CA GLU A 129 -18.30 -0.47 -10.53
C GLU A 129 -19.06 0.81 -10.18
N GLU A 130 -19.26 1.69 -11.17
CA GLU A 130 -20.12 2.85 -11.06
C GLU A 130 -21.39 2.66 -11.87
N GLU A 131 -22.53 2.97 -11.26
CA GLU A 131 -23.82 2.91 -11.92
C GLU A 131 -24.15 4.28 -12.50
N ARG A 132 -24.37 4.34 -13.81
CA ARG A 132 -24.77 5.56 -14.52
C ARG A 132 -26.08 5.34 -15.25
N MET A 133 -26.98 6.31 -15.16
CA MET A 133 -28.22 6.30 -15.93
C MET A 133 -27.93 6.85 -17.33
N VAL A 134 -27.94 5.98 -18.33
CA VAL A 134 -27.72 6.36 -19.74
C VAL A 134 -29.08 6.48 -20.43
N GLU A 135 -29.29 7.58 -21.15
CA GLU A 135 -30.46 7.75 -21.99
C GLU A 135 -30.27 6.98 -23.30
N ILE A 136 -31.09 5.96 -23.52
CA ILE A 136 -31.19 5.27 -24.80
C ILE A 136 -32.37 5.80 -25.60
N LYS A 137 -32.21 5.82 -26.91
CA LYS A 137 -33.24 6.25 -27.87
C LYS A 137 -33.57 5.09 -28.79
N ALA A 138 -34.86 4.84 -29.01
CA ALA A 138 -35.33 3.93 -30.06
C ALA A 138 -35.65 4.74 -31.32
N TYR A 139 -35.25 4.22 -32.48
CA TYR A 139 -35.34 4.91 -33.77
C TYR A 139 -36.26 4.14 -34.72
N PHE A 140 -37.01 4.87 -35.55
CA PHE A 140 -37.76 4.25 -36.64
C PHE A 140 -36.78 3.69 -37.70
N PRO A 141 -36.93 2.42 -38.14
CA PRO A 141 -35.94 1.79 -39.02
C PRO A 141 -35.75 2.46 -40.38
N ASP A 142 -36.81 3.07 -40.90
CA ASP A 142 -36.90 3.66 -42.24
C ASP A 142 -36.41 5.11 -42.30
N THR A 143 -36.65 5.89 -41.23
CA THR A 143 -36.35 7.33 -41.19
C THR A 143 -35.20 7.69 -40.26
N GLY A 144 -34.80 6.79 -39.35
CA GLY A 144 -33.78 7.07 -38.33
C GLY A 144 -34.20 8.14 -37.31
N ILE A 145 -35.49 8.49 -37.25
CA ILE A 145 -36.00 9.49 -36.29
C ILE A 145 -36.26 8.81 -34.94
N PRO A 146 -35.80 9.39 -33.82
CA PRO A 146 -36.04 8.81 -32.49
C PRO A 146 -37.51 8.96 -32.08
N PHE A 147 -38.16 7.87 -31.69
CA PHE A 147 -39.58 7.85 -31.31
C PHE A 147 -39.84 7.48 -29.85
N ARG A 148 -38.83 6.95 -29.16
CA ARG A 148 -38.90 6.67 -27.71
C ARG A 148 -37.56 6.95 -27.06
N LYS A 149 -37.61 7.45 -25.82
CA LYS A 149 -36.45 7.55 -24.94
C LYS A 149 -36.68 6.73 -23.68
N GLY A 150 -35.62 6.17 -23.13
CA GLY A 150 -35.63 5.45 -21.87
C GLY A 150 -34.32 5.67 -21.14
N LYS A 151 -34.34 5.64 -19.81
CA LYS A 151 -33.12 5.64 -19.00
C LYS A 151 -32.83 4.21 -18.59
N ILE A 152 -31.67 3.70 -18.96
CA ILE A 152 -31.19 2.39 -18.51
C ILE A 152 -30.02 2.59 -17.55
N LYS A 153 -29.91 1.64 -16.62
CA LYS A 153 -28.78 1.57 -15.70
C LYS A 153 -27.62 0.90 -16.43
N ASN A 154 -26.56 1.66 -16.68
CA ASN A 154 -25.29 1.13 -17.18
C ASN A 154 -24.31 0.97 -16.01
N VAL A 155 -23.55 -0.11 -16.01
CA VAL A 155 -22.53 -0.38 -14.98
C VAL A 155 -21.18 -0.31 -15.66
N ASP A 156 -20.38 0.67 -15.26
CA ASP A 156 -19.09 0.91 -15.87
C ASP A 156 -17.99 0.61 -14.86
N THR A 157 -16.94 -0.07 -15.31
CA THR A 157 -15.75 -0.33 -14.49
C THR A 157 -14.85 0.90 -14.50
N VAL A 158 -14.51 1.41 -13.31
CA VAL A 158 -13.64 2.58 -13.11
C VAL A 158 -12.46 2.18 -12.24
N VAL A 159 -11.25 2.54 -12.68
CA VAL A 159 -10.03 2.35 -11.89
C VAL A 159 -9.87 3.52 -10.93
N ARG A 160 -9.65 3.23 -9.65
CA ARG A 160 -9.36 4.21 -8.60
C ARG A 160 -7.90 4.11 -8.22
N GLU A 161 -7.13 5.15 -8.51
CA GLU A 161 -5.75 5.29 -8.05
C GLU A 161 -5.74 5.97 -6.69
N ARG A 162 -4.99 5.38 -5.75
CA ARG A 162 -4.92 5.81 -4.35
C ARG A 162 -3.48 5.87 -3.89
N MET A 163 -3.23 6.79 -2.98
CA MET A 163 -1.95 6.98 -2.31
C MET A 163 -2.18 6.80 -0.81
N LEU A 164 -1.28 6.06 -0.16
CA LEU A 164 -1.29 5.80 1.28
C LEU A 164 -0.03 6.38 1.91
N ARG A 165 -0.17 7.15 2.98
CA ARG A 165 0.97 7.62 3.78
C ARG A 165 1.35 6.52 4.77
N LEU A 166 2.51 5.89 4.58
CA LEU A 166 2.88 4.71 5.37
C LEU A 166 3.01 5.04 6.86
N ALA A 167 3.42 6.26 7.21
CA ALA A 167 3.56 6.69 8.60
C ALA A 167 2.23 6.82 9.36
N THR A 168 1.16 7.28 8.71
CA THR A 168 -0.11 7.62 9.37
C THR A 168 -1.25 6.67 9.01
N GLY A 169 -1.15 5.97 7.88
CA GLY A 169 -2.24 5.16 7.33
C GLY A 169 -3.29 5.96 6.56
N GLU A 170 -3.08 7.26 6.38
CA GLU A 170 -3.98 8.11 5.61
C GLU A 170 -4.02 7.64 4.15
N ILE A 171 -5.23 7.50 3.58
CA ILE A 171 -5.46 7.10 2.19
C ILE A 171 -6.25 8.20 1.49
N VAL A 172 -5.71 8.72 0.39
CA VAL A 172 -6.36 9.74 -0.45
C VAL A 172 -6.33 9.35 -1.94
N PRO A 173 -7.22 9.87 -2.79
CA PRO A 173 -7.10 9.72 -4.24
C PRO A 173 -5.77 10.25 -4.76
N LEU A 174 -5.18 9.58 -5.75
CA LEU A 174 -4.04 10.14 -6.47
C LEU A 174 -4.53 11.27 -7.39
N THR A 175 -4.36 12.51 -6.93
CA THR A 175 -4.56 13.72 -7.73
C THR A 175 -3.34 14.62 -7.61
N GLN A 176 -3.20 15.56 -8.54
CA GLN A 176 -2.10 16.53 -8.54
C GLN A 176 -2.13 17.37 -7.25
N GLU A 177 -3.31 17.77 -6.78
CA GLU A 177 -3.50 18.56 -5.56
C GLU A 177 -3.08 17.76 -4.31
N ASN A 178 -3.57 16.53 -4.16
CA ASN A 178 -3.21 15.70 -3.01
C ASN A 178 -1.72 15.37 -2.99
N LEU A 179 -1.14 15.09 -4.17
CA LEU A 179 0.29 14.81 -4.28
C LEU A 179 1.12 16.05 -3.91
N ALA A 180 0.74 17.24 -4.39
CA ALA A 180 1.42 18.50 -4.06
C ALA A 180 1.47 18.73 -2.54
N ILE A 181 0.34 18.54 -1.84
CA ILE A 181 0.27 18.64 -0.37
C ILE A 181 1.23 17.62 0.28
N TRP A 182 1.30 16.41 -0.27
CA TRP A 182 2.06 15.33 0.34
C TRP A 182 3.58 15.40 0.13
N VAL A 183 4.06 16.20 -0.83
CA VAL A 183 5.49 16.37 -1.16
C VAL A 183 6.00 17.79 -0.94
N GLN A 184 5.22 18.66 -0.30
CA GLN A 184 5.55 20.06 -0.04
C GLN A 184 6.84 20.27 0.77
N ASP A 185 7.27 19.25 1.52
CA ASP A 185 8.51 19.22 2.29
C ASP A 185 9.76 18.97 1.42
N TYR A 186 9.58 18.67 0.13
CA TYR A 186 10.66 18.44 -0.82
C TYR A 186 10.48 19.32 -2.08
N PRO A 187 11.16 20.49 -2.15
CA PRO A 187 10.97 21.48 -3.22
C PRO A 187 11.08 20.93 -4.64
N GLY A 188 11.98 19.97 -4.86
CA GLY A 188 12.17 19.35 -6.18
C GLY A 188 10.96 18.52 -6.65
N ALA A 189 10.28 17.81 -5.75
CA ALA A 189 9.04 17.11 -6.12
C ALA A 189 7.88 18.10 -6.22
N GLN A 190 7.79 19.08 -5.33
CA GLN A 190 6.73 20.08 -5.36
C GLN A 190 6.71 20.82 -6.72
N GLN A 191 7.85 21.35 -7.15
CA GLN A 191 7.96 22.02 -8.45
C GLN A 191 7.56 21.08 -9.62
N ALA A 192 8.01 19.81 -9.57
CA ALA A 192 7.66 18.83 -10.59
C ALA A 192 6.17 18.50 -10.65
N VAL A 193 5.45 18.60 -9.53
CA VAL A 193 3.98 18.44 -9.48
C VAL A 193 3.29 19.70 -10.00
N GLU A 194 3.75 20.90 -9.65
CA GLU A 194 3.14 22.17 -10.06
C GLU A 194 3.26 22.42 -11.57
N GLU A 195 4.39 22.05 -12.17
CA GLU A 195 4.65 22.19 -13.62
C GLU A 195 3.99 21.07 -14.46
N LEU A 196 3.30 20.13 -13.81
CA LEU A 196 2.78 18.95 -14.48
C LEU A 196 1.53 19.28 -15.28
N SER A 197 1.58 19.01 -16.59
CA SER A 197 0.40 19.12 -17.44
C SER A 197 -0.56 17.93 -17.20
N PRO A 198 -1.89 18.14 -17.31
CA PRO A 198 -2.87 17.07 -17.10
C PRO A 198 -2.63 15.82 -17.96
N GLU A 199 -2.18 16.01 -19.20
CA GLU A 199 -1.88 14.91 -20.14
C GLU A 199 -0.71 14.03 -19.70
N LYS A 200 0.29 14.62 -19.02
CA LYS A 200 1.47 13.90 -18.54
C LYS A 200 1.30 13.35 -17.14
N ALA A 201 0.28 13.81 -16.41
CA ALA A 201 0.07 13.48 -15.01
C ALA A 201 0.04 11.95 -14.73
N PRO A 202 -0.72 11.12 -15.47
CA PRO A 202 -0.84 9.69 -15.16
C PRO A 202 0.50 8.94 -15.20
N LYS A 203 1.42 9.34 -16.10
CA LYS A 203 2.73 8.68 -16.24
C LYS A 203 3.80 9.26 -15.32
N THR A 204 3.63 10.50 -14.88
CA THR A 204 4.68 11.25 -14.19
C THR A 204 4.48 11.27 -12.68
N MET A 205 3.24 11.35 -12.18
CA MET A 205 2.96 11.33 -10.74
C MET A 205 3.56 10.11 -10.02
N PRO A 206 3.46 8.86 -10.55
CA PRO A 206 4.11 7.72 -9.91
C PRO A 206 5.64 7.87 -9.83
N ARG A 207 6.27 8.49 -10.84
CA ARG A 207 7.72 8.72 -10.87
C ARG A 207 8.15 9.76 -9.83
N ILE A 208 7.35 10.81 -9.66
CA ILE A 208 7.57 11.82 -8.62
C ILE A 208 7.50 11.16 -7.23
N ILE A 209 6.51 10.30 -7.00
CA ILE A 209 6.38 9.54 -5.74
C ILE A 209 7.63 8.68 -5.48
N VAL A 210 8.13 7.95 -6.49
CA VAL A 210 9.35 7.16 -6.36
C VAL A 210 10.54 8.05 -5.99
N ALA A 211 10.73 9.18 -6.68
CA ALA A 211 11.82 10.11 -6.39
C ALA A 211 11.71 10.71 -4.98
N TYR A 212 10.50 11.07 -4.55
CA TYR A 212 10.24 11.55 -3.19
C TYR A 212 10.58 10.49 -2.14
N ASN A 213 10.14 9.24 -2.34
CA ASN A 213 10.42 8.13 -1.42
C ASN A 213 11.92 7.82 -1.29
N GLU A 214 12.71 8.04 -2.35
CA GLU A 214 14.17 7.84 -2.29
C GLU A 214 14.87 8.86 -1.39
N GLN A 215 14.39 10.10 -1.38
CA GLN A 215 14.92 11.20 -0.57
C GLN A 215 14.33 11.24 0.84
N ASN A 216 13.07 10.84 0.98
CA ASN A 216 12.32 10.82 2.23
C ASN A 216 11.81 9.41 2.53
N PRO A 217 12.70 8.42 2.74
CA PRO A 217 12.27 7.05 2.96
C PRO A 217 11.55 6.91 4.31
N PHE A 218 10.57 6.02 4.34
CA PHE A 218 10.03 5.54 5.61
C PHE A 218 11.04 4.58 6.24
N PHE A 219 11.23 4.68 7.56
CA PHE A 219 12.05 3.75 8.31
C PHE A 219 11.17 2.83 9.12
N LEU A 220 11.38 1.52 9.00
CA LEU A 220 10.66 0.53 9.79
C LEU A 220 10.76 0.84 11.30
N LYS A 221 9.68 0.51 12.01
CA LYS A 221 9.52 0.68 13.45
C LYS A 221 10.22 -0.41 14.25
#